data_AF-A0A947BI46-F1
#
_entry.id   AF-A0A947BI46-F1
#
_cell.length_a   1.000
_cell.length_b   1.000
_cell.length_c   1.000
_cell.angle_alpha   90.00
_cell.angle_beta   90.00
_cell.angle_gamma   90.00
#
_symmetry.space_group_name_H-M   'P 1'
#
loop_
_entity.id
_entity.type
_entity.pdbx_description
1 polymer ?
#
loop_
_entity_poly.entity_id
_entity_poly.type
_entity_poly.pdbx_seq_one_letter_code
_entity_poly.pdbx_strand_id
1 'polypeptide(L)'
;LGLPLFGKTGTTNGPTNAWFVGGTPDIIAGMYVGFDQPRNLGGWVQGGNTAAPIMKRFIEATRDRWTSDDFIAPPGIRMVKIDRRTGKRVFDGEPTDDPKAAVIWEAFKPDTEPSRSTRSDQLAAERSEILELIRRARQGITSDRTEGRDDQPTDFVEDQGGIY
;
A
#
# COMPACT_ATOMS: atom_id res chain seq x y z
N LEU A 1 -15.60 23.04 9.66
CA LEU A 1 -15.84 23.86 8.44
C LEU A 1 -17.10 23.42 7.71
N GLY A 2 -17.37 22.11 7.60
CA GLY A 2 -18.59 21.63 6.92
C GLY A 2 -18.61 22.01 5.44
N LEU A 3 -17.42 22.11 4.84
CA LEU A 3 -17.18 22.43 3.45
C LEU A 3 -16.42 21.25 2.83
N PRO A 4 -16.72 20.85 1.58
CA PRO A 4 -15.92 19.90 0.83
C PRO A 4 -14.60 20.60 0.44
N LEU A 5 -13.56 20.40 1.25
CA LEU A 5 -12.26 21.03 1.05
C LEU A 5 -11.22 20.01 0.58
N PHE A 6 -10.41 20.40 -0.39
CA PHE A 6 -9.16 19.72 -0.72
C PHE A 6 -7.96 20.56 -0.29
N GLY A 7 -6.81 19.93 -0.17
CA GLY A 7 -5.57 20.69 -0.03
C GLY A 7 -4.34 19.82 0.15
N LYS A 8 -3.19 20.47 0.01
CA LYS A 8 -1.89 19.86 0.16
C LYS A 8 -0.97 20.76 0.98
N THR A 9 -0.33 20.15 1.96
CA THR A 9 0.73 20.76 2.77
C THR A 9 2.07 20.66 2.06
N GLY A 10 2.98 21.58 2.36
CA GLY A 10 4.39 21.40 2.09
C GLY A 10 5.28 22.11 3.11
N THR A 11 6.49 21.58 3.23
CA THR A 11 7.51 22.00 4.20
C THR A 11 8.86 21.80 3.54
N THR A 12 9.78 22.77 3.62
CA THR A 12 11.16 22.57 3.16
C THR A 12 11.99 21.76 4.16
N ASN A 13 13.12 21.20 3.69
CA ASN A 13 14.13 20.61 4.58
C ASN A 13 14.80 21.70 5.43
N GLY A 14 14.99 21.45 6.73
CA GLY A 14 15.48 22.48 7.66
C GLY A 14 14.52 23.68 7.68
N PRO A 15 13.25 23.47 8.06
CA PRO A 15 12.07 24.15 7.54
C PRO A 15 12.26 25.67 7.50
N THR A 16 12.67 26.19 6.35
CA THR A 16 12.72 27.62 6.08
C THR A 16 11.37 28.17 5.68
N ASN A 17 10.52 27.31 5.12
CA ASN A 17 9.22 27.62 4.58
C ASN A 17 8.21 26.52 4.93
N ALA A 18 6.97 26.92 5.19
CA ALA A 18 5.83 26.04 5.30
C ALA A 18 4.65 26.63 4.51
N TRP A 19 3.90 25.78 3.82
CA TRP A 19 2.76 26.22 3.03
C TRP A 19 1.61 25.23 3.06
N PHE A 20 0.45 25.76 2.71
CA PHE A 20 -0.75 25.00 2.42
C PHE A 20 -1.44 25.62 1.20
N VAL A 21 -1.81 24.79 0.24
CA VAL A 21 -2.63 25.20 -0.92
C VAL A 21 -3.85 24.30 -0.96
N GLY A 22 -5.03 24.87 -1.10
CA GLY A 22 -6.28 24.12 -1.11
C GLY A 22 -7.50 25.02 -1.27
N GLY A 23 -8.68 24.41 -1.21
CA GLY A 23 -9.93 25.15 -1.31
C GLY A 23 -11.13 24.29 -1.68
N THR A 24 -12.06 24.86 -2.42
CA THR A 24 -13.32 24.26 -2.93
C THR A 24 -13.25 24.16 -4.46
N PRO A 25 -14.26 23.58 -5.15
CA PRO A 25 -14.28 23.59 -6.61
C PRO A 25 -14.16 24.99 -7.23
N ASP A 26 -14.69 26.03 -6.57
CA ASP A 26 -14.74 27.40 -7.11
C ASP A 26 -13.60 28.31 -6.64
N ILE A 27 -13.02 28.02 -5.46
CA ILE A 27 -12.04 28.91 -4.82
C ILE A 27 -10.79 28.13 -4.44
N ILE A 28 -9.64 28.64 -4.88
CA ILE A 28 -8.33 28.17 -4.47
C ILE A 28 -7.64 29.26 -3.66
N ALA A 29 -7.10 28.88 -2.50
CA ALA A 29 -6.27 29.74 -1.67
C ALA A 29 -4.91 29.09 -1.41
N GLY A 30 -3.87 29.92 -1.39
CA GLY A 30 -2.53 29.55 -1.01
C GLY A 30 -2.10 30.33 0.23
N MET A 31 -1.49 29.64 1.18
CA MET A 31 -0.90 30.22 2.37
C MET A 31 0.56 29.80 2.42
N TYR A 32 1.43 30.79 2.63
CA TYR A 32 2.87 30.60 2.78
C TYR A 32 3.35 31.32 4.04
N VAL A 33 4.25 30.68 4.78
CA VAL A 33 4.97 31.27 5.90
C VAL A 33 6.46 31.00 5.73
N GLY A 34 7.25 32.06 5.85
CA GLY A 34 8.70 32.07 5.79
C GLY A 34 9.21 33.42 6.29
N PHE A 35 10.51 33.52 6.51
CA PHE A 35 11.17 34.80 6.74
C PHE A 35 11.61 35.42 5.40
N ASP A 36 11.64 36.75 5.32
CA ASP A 36 12.09 37.48 4.13
C ASP A 36 13.52 37.08 3.72
N GLN A 37 14.40 36.91 4.71
CA GLN A 37 15.69 36.25 4.54
C GLN A 37 15.55 34.80 5.01
N PRO A 38 15.72 33.80 4.13
CA PRO A 38 15.50 32.40 4.47
C PRO A 38 16.34 31.96 5.67
N ARG A 39 15.65 31.65 6.76
CA ARG A 39 16.23 31.08 7.98
C ARG A 39 15.29 30.04 8.54
N ASN A 40 15.83 29.13 9.34
CA ASN A 40 15.06 28.05 9.93
C ASN A 40 13.90 28.60 10.78
N LEU A 41 12.69 28.12 10.53
CA LEU A 41 11.46 28.45 11.27
C LEU A 41 11.37 27.70 12.62
N GLY A 42 12.30 26.78 12.87
CA GLY A 42 12.28 25.85 14.00
C GLY A 42 11.79 24.48 13.55
N GLY A 43 12.39 23.41 14.09
CA GLY A 43 12.13 22.03 13.65
C GLY A 43 10.68 21.54 13.85
N TRP A 44 9.87 22.28 14.62
CA TRP A 44 8.45 21.99 14.80
C TRP A 44 7.57 22.55 13.68
N VAL A 45 8.01 23.58 12.93
CA VAL A 45 7.17 24.24 11.93
C VAL A 45 7.00 23.38 10.69
N GLN A 46 5.75 23.08 10.35
CA GLN A 46 5.37 22.28 9.18
C GLN A 46 4.09 22.81 8.53
N GLY A 47 3.89 22.47 7.26
CA GLY A 47 2.66 22.80 6.56
C GLY A 47 1.40 22.29 7.28
N GLY A 48 1.46 21.10 7.91
CA GLY A 48 0.30 20.49 8.57
C GLY A 48 -0.09 21.12 9.91
N ASN A 49 0.88 21.54 10.73
CA ASN A 49 0.63 22.05 12.08
C ASN A 49 0.70 23.59 12.19
N THR A 50 1.24 24.27 11.18
CA THR A 50 1.39 25.73 11.15
C THR A 50 0.61 26.32 9.99
N ALA A 51 0.85 25.83 8.76
CA ALA A 51 0.24 26.44 7.58
C ALA A 51 -1.29 26.18 7.48
N ALA A 52 -1.68 24.91 7.61
CA ALA A 52 -3.08 24.50 7.51
C ALA A 52 -3.99 25.13 8.60
N PRO A 53 -3.59 25.27 9.88
CA PRO A 53 -4.42 25.96 10.87
C PRO A 53 -4.65 27.45 10.60
N ILE A 54 -3.68 28.16 10.05
CA ILE A 54 -3.86 29.57 9.65
C ILE A 54 -4.81 29.64 8.44
N MET A 55 -4.65 28.75 7.44
CA MET A 55 -5.61 28.65 6.34
C MET A 55 -7.03 28.38 6.84
N LYS A 56 -7.20 27.46 7.80
CA LYS A 56 -8.50 27.19 8.43
C LYS A 56 -9.10 28.47 9.02
N ARG A 57 -8.33 29.24 9.79
CA ARG A 57 -8.80 30.52 10.37
C ARG A 57 -9.18 31.54 9.31
N PHE A 58 -8.42 31.60 8.22
CA PHE A 58 -8.75 32.46 7.07
C PHE A 58 -10.09 32.07 6.43
N ILE A 59 -10.33 30.77 6.20
CA ILE A 59 -11.60 30.26 5.68
C ILE A 59 -12.75 30.56 6.65
N GLU A 60 -12.54 30.38 7.96
CA GLU A 60 -13.55 30.69 8.98
C GLU A 60 -13.91 32.19 8.98
N ALA A 61 -12.91 33.06 8.88
CA ALA A 61 -13.10 34.51 8.84
C ALA A 61 -13.72 35.02 7.54
N THR A 62 -13.65 34.25 6.45
CA THR A 62 -14.17 34.62 5.11
C THR A 62 -15.29 33.70 4.66
N ARG A 63 -15.94 32.99 5.60
CA ARG A 63 -16.84 31.86 5.34
C ARG A 63 -17.98 32.18 4.36
N ASP A 64 -18.48 33.41 4.40
CA ASP A 64 -19.52 33.94 3.51
C ASP A 64 -19.13 33.91 2.03
N ARG A 65 -17.83 33.82 1.72
CA ARG A 65 -17.31 33.74 0.35
C ARG A 65 -17.17 32.32 -0.18
N TRP A 66 -17.27 31.30 0.66
CA TRP A 66 -16.98 29.91 0.28
C TRP A 66 -18.25 29.13 -0.02
N THR A 67 -18.26 28.44 -1.16
CA THR A 67 -19.32 27.52 -1.58
C THR A 67 -19.15 26.13 -0.96
N SER A 68 -20.25 25.39 -0.86
CA SER A 68 -20.27 24.01 -0.35
C SER A 68 -20.53 22.99 -1.46
N ASP A 69 -20.22 23.36 -2.71
CA ASP A 69 -20.43 22.48 -3.86
C ASP A 69 -19.49 21.27 -3.81
N ASP A 70 -20.04 20.10 -4.08
CA ASP A 70 -19.30 18.85 -4.02
C ASP A 70 -18.35 18.69 -5.23
N PHE A 71 -17.28 17.91 -5.03
CA PHE A 71 -16.41 17.50 -6.12
C PHE A 71 -17.10 16.44 -6.97
N ILE A 72 -17.52 16.83 -8.18
CA ILE A 72 -18.15 15.91 -9.14
C ILE A 72 -17.05 15.17 -9.90
N ALA A 73 -17.04 13.84 -9.80
CA ALA A 73 -16.15 13.02 -10.61
C ALA A 73 -16.48 13.19 -12.11
N PRO A 74 -15.48 13.42 -12.98
CA PRO A 74 -15.73 13.52 -14.41
C PRO A 74 -16.37 12.24 -15.00
N PRO A 75 -17.09 12.35 -16.13
CA PRO A 75 -17.64 11.18 -16.82
C PRO A 75 -16.57 10.12 -17.12
N GLY A 76 -16.92 8.86 -16.93
CA GLY A 76 -16.05 7.72 -17.20
C GLY A 76 -15.19 7.24 -16.03
N ILE A 77 -15.12 7.99 -14.92
CA ILE A 77 -14.50 7.48 -13.69
C ILE A 77 -15.27 6.24 -13.20
N ARG A 78 -14.54 5.17 -12.87
CA ARG A 78 -15.09 3.91 -12.39
C ARG A 78 -14.73 3.72 -10.92
N MET A 79 -15.75 3.53 -10.08
CA MET A 79 -15.55 3.14 -8.69
C MET A 79 -15.36 1.62 -8.62
N VAL A 80 -14.25 1.18 -8.05
CA VAL A 80 -13.87 -0.23 -7.94
C VAL A 80 -13.61 -0.59 -6.49
N LYS A 81 -14.13 -1.74 -6.05
CA LYS A 81 -13.80 -2.30 -4.73
C LYS A 81 -12.36 -2.82 -4.75
N ILE A 82 -11.53 -2.33 -3.83
CA ILE A 82 -10.15 -2.78 -3.67
C ILE A 82 -9.85 -3.20 -2.24
N ASP A 83 -8.91 -4.12 -2.07
CA ASP A 83 -8.25 -4.36 -0.80
C ASP A 83 -7.29 -3.19 -0.53
N ARG A 84 -7.50 -2.47 0.57
CA ARG A 84 -6.76 -1.26 0.91
C ARG A 84 -5.26 -1.49 1.07
N ARG A 85 -4.85 -2.68 1.51
CA ARG A 85 -3.44 -3.00 1.81
C ARG A 85 -2.66 -3.30 0.54
N THR A 86 -3.27 -4.00 -0.40
CA THR A 86 -2.61 -4.51 -1.61
C THR A 86 -2.92 -3.67 -2.86
N GLY A 87 -3.98 -2.85 -2.83
CA GLY A 87 -4.46 -2.09 -3.99
C GLY A 87 -5.12 -2.97 -5.06
N LYS A 88 -5.32 -4.26 -4.78
CA LYS A 88 -5.92 -5.20 -5.74
C LYS A 88 -7.42 -5.14 -5.72
N ARG A 89 -8.03 -5.37 -6.86
CA ARG A 89 -9.49 -5.48 -7.00
C ARG A 89 -10.01 -6.69 -6.22
N VAL A 90 -11.08 -6.47 -5.46
CA VAL A 90 -11.82 -7.52 -4.76
C VAL A 90 -13.24 -7.62 -5.30
N PHE A 91 -13.78 -8.82 -5.29
CA PHE A 91 -15.15 -9.10 -5.75
C PHE A 91 -16.09 -9.41 -4.58
N ASP A 92 -15.53 -9.75 -3.43
CA ASP A 92 -16.23 -10.07 -2.20
C ASP A 92 -15.91 -9.03 -1.11
N GLY A 93 -16.80 -8.91 -0.14
CA GLY A 93 -16.77 -7.88 0.89
C GLY A 93 -17.38 -6.55 0.43
N GLU A 94 -17.94 -5.82 1.39
CA GLU A 94 -18.56 -4.52 1.16
C GLU A 94 -17.70 -3.41 1.78
N PRO A 95 -17.40 -2.33 1.04
CA PRO A 95 -16.81 -1.13 1.60
C PRO A 95 -17.68 -0.55 2.70
N THR A 96 -17.05 -0.04 3.75
CA THR A 96 -17.73 0.65 4.85
C THR A 96 -17.08 1.99 5.11
N ASP A 97 -17.74 2.83 5.90
CA ASP A 97 -17.22 4.12 6.34
C ASP A 97 -16.19 4.00 7.48
N ASP A 98 -15.80 2.78 7.88
CA ASP A 98 -14.75 2.58 8.87
C ASP A 98 -13.41 3.13 8.32
N PRO A 99 -12.73 4.06 9.01
CA PRO A 99 -11.42 4.56 8.61
C PRO A 99 -10.35 3.50 8.45
N LYS A 100 -10.58 2.27 8.95
CA LYS A 100 -9.72 1.08 8.89
C LYS A 100 -10.34 -0.08 8.10
N ALA A 101 -11.38 0.17 7.31
CA ALA A 101 -11.96 -0.85 6.43
C ALA A 101 -10.89 -1.53 5.57
N ALA A 102 -10.98 -2.87 5.49
CA ALA A 102 -10.08 -3.68 4.66
C ALA A 102 -10.39 -3.52 3.18
N VAL A 103 -11.67 -3.33 2.84
CA VAL A 103 -12.18 -3.10 1.49
C VAL A 103 -12.68 -1.66 1.38
N ILE A 104 -12.26 -0.94 0.34
CA ILE A 104 -12.67 0.44 0.08
C ILE A 104 -13.09 0.63 -1.37
N TRP A 105 -13.88 1.67 -1.62
CA TRP A 105 -14.12 2.20 -2.97
C TRP A 105 -12.95 3.07 -3.39
N GLU A 106 -12.37 2.80 -4.57
CA GLU A 106 -11.31 3.60 -5.17
C GLU A 106 -11.69 4.00 -6.59
N ALA A 107 -11.34 5.23 -6.98
CA ALA A 107 -11.70 5.80 -8.27
C ALA A 107 -10.60 5.55 -9.30
N PHE A 108 -10.95 4.96 -10.45
CA PHE A 108 -10.02 4.72 -11.56
C PHE A 108 -10.46 5.44 -12.82
N LYS A 109 -9.49 5.88 -13.63
CA LYS A 109 -9.74 6.24 -15.03
C LYS A 109 -10.16 4.97 -15.80
N PRO A 110 -10.95 5.11 -16.88
CA PRO A 110 -11.22 3.98 -17.77
C PRO A 110 -9.93 3.23 -18.12
N ASP A 111 -10.00 1.90 -18.09
CA ASP A 111 -8.92 0.98 -18.49
C ASP A 111 -7.65 1.03 -17.63
N THR A 112 -7.66 1.76 -16.51
CA THR A 112 -6.55 1.80 -15.54
C THR A 112 -6.84 1.01 -14.25
N GLU A 113 -7.99 0.36 -14.21
CA GLU A 113 -8.42 -0.46 -13.08
C GLU A 113 -7.46 -1.65 -12.88
N PRO A 114 -7.24 -2.10 -11.62
CA PRO A 114 -6.46 -3.30 -11.37
C PRO A 114 -7.12 -4.50 -12.06
N SER A 115 -6.33 -5.21 -12.88
CA SER A 115 -6.74 -6.46 -13.50
C SER A 115 -6.98 -7.54 -12.43
N ARG A 116 -7.81 -8.54 -12.79
CA ARG A 116 -8.16 -9.64 -11.88
C ARG A 116 -6.94 -10.44 -11.40
N SER A 117 -5.88 -10.52 -12.21
CA SER A 117 -4.55 -10.97 -11.78
C SER A 117 -3.49 -10.01 -12.29
N THR A 118 -2.51 -9.70 -11.45
CA THR A 118 -1.33 -8.93 -11.87
C THR A 118 -0.27 -9.89 -12.44
N ARG A 119 0.67 -9.38 -13.25
CA ARG A 119 1.81 -10.18 -13.72
C ARG A 119 2.61 -10.77 -12.55
N SER A 120 2.73 -10.04 -11.46
CA SER A 120 3.38 -10.52 -10.24
C SER A 120 2.63 -11.69 -9.59
N ASP A 121 1.30 -11.71 -9.68
CA ASP A 121 0.49 -12.83 -9.16
C ASP A 121 0.64 -14.08 -10.01
N GLN A 122 0.71 -13.92 -11.32
CA GLN A 122 0.97 -15.01 -12.25
C GLN A 122 2.35 -15.61 -12.00
N LEU A 123 3.38 -14.77 -11.89
CA LEU A 123 4.74 -15.20 -11.55
C LEU A 123 4.84 -15.86 -10.16
N ALA A 124 4.09 -15.38 -9.17
CA ALA A 124 4.05 -15.98 -7.85
C ALA A 124 3.34 -17.35 -7.85
N ALA A 125 2.27 -17.49 -8.63
CA ALA A 125 1.57 -18.77 -8.84
C ALA A 125 2.50 -19.78 -9.55
N GLU A 126 3.12 -19.37 -10.66
CA GLU A 126 4.10 -20.19 -11.40
C GLU A 126 5.27 -20.62 -10.50
N ARG A 127 5.83 -19.70 -9.71
CA ARG A 127 6.91 -20.02 -8.76
C ARG A 127 6.47 -21.04 -7.72
N SER A 128 5.24 -20.92 -7.21
CA SER A 128 4.71 -21.83 -6.19
C SER A 128 4.52 -23.24 -6.77
N GLU A 129 3.98 -23.32 -7.98
CA GLU A 129 3.81 -24.59 -8.71
C GLU A 129 5.16 -25.26 -9.00
N ILE A 130 6.16 -24.50 -9.47
CA ILE A 130 7.52 -25.01 -9.70
C ILE A 130 8.13 -25.54 -8.39
N LEU A 131 7.96 -24.83 -7.26
CA LEU A 131 8.46 -25.28 -5.97
C LEU A 131 7.78 -26.57 -5.49
N GLU A 132 6.48 -26.71 -5.72
CA GLU A 132 5.76 -27.95 -5.42
C GLU A 132 6.23 -29.12 -6.29
N LEU A 133 6.47 -28.90 -7.58
CA LEU A 133 7.03 -29.91 -8.48
C LEU A 133 8.41 -30.38 -7.99
N ILE A 134 9.28 -29.45 -7.60
CA ILE A 134 10.61 -29.78 -7.03
C ILE A 134 10.47 -30.56 -5.72
N ARG A 135 9.54 -30.17 -4.84
CA ARG A 135 9.29 -30.87 -3.57
C ARG A 135 8.79 -32.29 -3.82
N ARG A 136 7.84 -32.48 -4.74
CA ARG A 136 7.31 -33.80 -5.12
C ARG A 136 8.38 -34.69 -5.73
N ALA A 137 9.22 -34.15 -6.62
CA ALA A 137 10.34 -34.89 -7.21
C ALA A 137 11.36 -35.34 -6.14
N ARG A 138 11.70 -34.47 -5.18
CA ARG A 138 12.57 -34.83 -4.05
C ARG A 138 11.96 -35.89 -3.13
N GLN A 139 10.64 -35.84 -2.92
CA GLN A 139 9.92 -36.84 -2.13
C GLN A 139 9.87 -38.21 -2.82
N GLY A 140 9.69 -38.26 -4.15
CA GLY A 140 9.76 -39.51 -4.91
C GLY A 140 11.15 -40.16 -4.90
N ILE A 141 12.22 -39.36 -4.93
CA ILE A 141 13.60 -39.87 -4.86
C ILE A 141 13.93 -40.48 -3.47
N THR A 142 13.30 -40.00 -2.39
CA THR A 142 13.54 -40.55 -1.05
C THR A 142 12.75 -41.81 -0.75
N SER A 143 11.58 -42.02 -1.37
CA SER A 143 10.83 -43.29 -1.26
C SER A 143 11.52 -44.41 -2.03
N ASP A 144 12.02 -44.13 -3.24
CA ASP A 144 12.71 -45.12 -4.11
C ASP A 144 14.04 -45.62 -3.49
N ARG A 145 14.70 -44.80 -2.66
CA ARG A 145 15.89 -45.20 -1.88
C ARG A 145 15.59 -46.05 -0.65
N THR A 146 14.35 -46.07 -0.19
CA THR A 146 13.96 -46.81 1.02
C THR A 146 13.44 -48.21 0.66
N GLU A 147 12.87 -48.39 -0.53
CA GLU A 147 12.42 -49.71 -1.05
C GLU A 147 13.58 -50.59 -1.58
N GLY A 148 14.75 -50.02 -1.88
CA GLY A 148 15.91 -50.76 -2.39
C GLY A 148 16.82 -51.44 -1.36
N ARG A 149 16.43 -51.55 -0.08
CA ARG A 149 17.32 -52.03 1.00
C ARG A 149 16.75 -53.14 1.89
N ASP A 150 15.83 -53.96 1.37
CA ASP A 150 15.21 -55.08 2.11
C ASP A 150 15.41 -56.44 1.42
N ASP A 151 16.63 -56.73 0.98
CA ASP A 151 17.04 -58.11 0.65
C ASP A 151 18.46 -58.36 1.17
N GLN A 152 18.57 -58.89 2.39
CA GLN A 152 19.80 -59.49 2.90
C GLN A 152 19.87 -60.96 2.48
N PRO A 153 21.07 -61.48 2.19
CA PRO A 153 21.43 -62.80 2.69
C PRO A 153 22.45 -62.68 3.83
N THR A 154 22.11 -63.35 4.92
CA THR A 154 22.97 -63.62 6.08
C THR A 154 24.09 -64.60 5.76
N ASP A 155 25.20 -64.41 6.47
CA ASP A 155 26.16 -65.43 6.95
C ASP A 155 27.27 -65.93 5.99
N PHE A 156 28.52 -65.50 6.26
CA PHE A 156 29.68 -66.39 6.31
C PHE A 156 30.91 -65.64 6.89
N VAL A 157 31.38 -66.08 8.07
CA VAL A 157 32.80 -66.09 8.51
C VAL A 157 33.44 -64.74 8.87
N GLU A 158 33.71 -64.50 10.16
CA GLU A 158 34.94 -64.95 10.83
C GLU A 158 34.98 -64.39 12.29
N ASP A 159 34.49 -65.20 13.22
CA ASP A 159 34.98 -65.19 14.60
C ASP A 159 36.32 -65.94 14.57
N GLN A 160 37.43 -65.20 14.58
CA GLN A 160 38.72 -65.60 15.16
C GLN A 160 39.67 -64.39 15.25
N GLY A 161 39.80 -63.88 16.47
CA GLY A 161 41.11 -63.58 17.06
C GLY A 161 41.84 -62.29 16.66
N GLY A 162 42.14 -61.48 17.68
CA GLY A 162 43.47 -60.86 17.76
C GLY A 162 43.50 -59.34 17.95
N ILE A 163 43.61 -58.95 19.21
CA ILE A 163 44.36 -57.81 19.78
C ILE A 163 45.38 -57.19 18.80
N TYR A 164 45.19 -55.94 18.39
CA TYR A 164 45.82 -54.71 18.91
C TYR A 164 44.99 -53.49 18.48
#